data_AF-A0A672H6K0-F1
#
_entry.id   AF-A0A672H6K0-F1
#
_cell.length_a   1.000
_cell.length_b   1.000
_cell.length_c   1.000
_cell.angle_alpha   90.00
_cell.angle_beta   90.00
_cell.angle_gamma   90.00
#
_symmetry.space_group_name_H-M   'P 1'
#
loop_
_entity.id
_entity.type
_entity.pdbx_description
1 polymer ?
#
loop_
_entity_poly.entity_id
_entity_poly.type
_entity_poly.pdbx_seq_one_letter_code
_entity_poly.pdbx_strand_id
1 'polypeptide(L)'
;MSAIFVTKRRFFVFFFLSFFLNKATPNYLGGFQNKTGLSVPLADHTVTLVQVASRRSSGVKEKERSLKNREGEMVQIITKDLIRTLRVPRKDPPGESTILPPVEFHRMTSASHILIREEREAKQKKASEDRKNLICKVDESRRENPVLTELELEARDRAQRLVERANALRMEQEDEIKQLNQLILGAQCQATRDVQMNEKKLNQEEMAEEERRLDAMMEVERCKALETISKIDELRKQQRIRGMQQIYEQIQQRLLEKQVQDEMKDQESQQFREKQEQMNLEDLRKKREEQKLLQGEIMRINAETMHAKEQRKEQEKLADLRDLEYIRQKMEREAEYEAEQRRIKKEKELEIARLRAQQERAKDHKAEQDELRARRNQEAMDREWRRAEKELAVKKAQEEAMLRAARREQVRNKEQCLSTEAGRERAEFDRVLKVQKEAMAKEKEQQERQHENARRHAHAIRQQMQERELSAAAKRREFFKEADRRGEEARLRQQRLHEIKEKKLRDLRSVRAASCVWRCFRSHLLLPFTARQDSLTSTARRWKGRLGPA
;
A
#
# COMPACT_ATOMS: atom_id res chain seq x y z
N MET A 1 -53.05 21.37 -38.54
CA MET A 1 -52.13 21.51 -39.69
C MET A 1 -50.73 21.26 -39.12
N SER A 2 -50.22 20.02 -39.14
CA SER A 2 -49.64 19.28 -40.29
C SER A 2 -48.28 19.88 -40.70
N ALA A 3 -47.15 19.16 -40.81
CA ALA A 3 -46.84 17.73 -40.66
C ALA A 3 -45.36 17.60 -40.18
N ILE A 4 -44.98 16.64 -39.32
CA ILE A 4 -44.45 15.31 -39.67
C ILE A 4 -43.50 15.29 -40.89
N PHE A 5 -42.21 14.99 -40.67
CA PHE A 5 -41.44 14.18 -41.62
C PHE A 5 -40.34 13.34 -40.92
N VAL A 6 -40.31 12.03 -41.22
CA VAL A 6 -39.32 11.05 -40.75
C VAL A 6 -38.90 10.18 -41.92
N THR A 7 -37.63 10.22 -42.35
CA THR A 7 -36.92 9.21 -43.20
C THR A 7 -35.44 9.62 -43.27
N LYS A 8 -34.36 8.85 -43.02
CA LYS A 8 -34.02 7.41 -43.10
C LYS A 8 -33.47 6.93 -44.48
N ARG A 9 -32.14 7.05 -44.66
CA ARG A 9 -31.16 6.41 -45.59
C ARG A 9 -29.76 6.96 -45.22
N ARG A 10 -28.59 6.29 -45.12
CA ARG A 10 -28.13 4.88 -45.16
C ARG A 10 -28.13 4.12 -46.50
N PHE A 11 -26.92 3.84 -47.06
CA PHE A 11 -26.50 2.58 -47.71
C PHE A 11 -24.95 2.57 -48.00
N PHE A 12 -24.24 1.53 -47.50
CA PHE A 12 -23.07 0.77 -48.07
C PHE A 12 -21.75 1.51 -48.44
N VAL A 13 -20.52 0.93 -48.42
CA VAL A 13 -19.94 -0.44 -48.57
C VAL A 13 -18.74 -0.57 -47.57
N PHE A 14 -18.55 -1.60 -46.70
CA PHE A 14 -18.23 -3.04 -46.83
C PHE A 14 -16.72 -3.42 -46.99
N PHE A 15 -16.12 -4.03 -45.94
CA PHE A 15 -15.39 -5.33 -45.89
C PHE A 15 -14.88 -5.58 -44.44
N PHE A 16 -15.40 -6.56 -43.69
CA PHE A 16 -14.99 -7.98 -43.58
C PHE A 16 -13.66 -8.22 -42.82
N LEU A 17 -13.52 -9.15 -41.86
CA LEU A 17 -14.47 -9.95 -41.06
C LEU A 17 -13.73 -10.78 -39.98
N SER A 18 -14.39 -11.16 -38.87
CA SER A 18 -14.29 -12.47 -38.18
C SER A 18 -12.95 -12.96 -37.55
N PHE A 19 -12.89 -13.87 -36.55
CA PHE A 19 -13.94 -14.52 -35.73
C PHE A 19 -13.37 -15.02 -34.37
N PHE A 20 -14.21 -14.97 -33.33
CA PHE A 20 -14.41 -15.95 -32.25
C PHE A 20 -13.36 -16.34 -31.17
N LEU A 21 -13.97 -16.66 -30.01
CA LEU A 21 -13.54 -17.38 -28.81
C LEU A 21 -12.66 -18.63 -29.11
N ASN A 22 -11.85 -19.19 -28.21
CA ASN A 22 -12.27 -19.65 -26.86
C ASN A 22 -11.07 -20.13 -25.98
N LYS A 23 -11.29 -20.14 -24.65
CA LYS A 23 -10.75 -21.02 -23.59
C LYS A 23 -9.32 -21.62 -23.61
N ALA A 24 -8.79 -21.66 -22.37
CA ALA A 24 -7.98 -22.71 -21.73
C ALA A 24 -6.43 -22.65 -21.81
N THR A 25 -5.83 -22.65 -20.61
CA THR A 25 -4.52 -23.25 -20.27
C THR A 25 -4.65 -24.81 -20.29
N PRO A 26 -3.58 -25.65 -20.19
CA PRO A 26 -2.23 -25.34 -19.69
C PRO A 26 -1.02 -26.06 -20.37
N ASN A 27 0.18 -25.75 -19.86
CA ASN A 27 1.34 -26.65 -19.63
C ASN A 27 2.26 -27.20 -20.77
N TYR A 28 3.56 -27.14 -20.41
CA TYR A 28 4.67 -28.09 -20.67
C TYR A 28 5.53 -28.08 -21.96
N LEU A 29 6.85 -28.03 -21.68
CA LEU A 29 7.99 -28.75 -22.27
C LEU A 29 8.67 -28.28 -23.58
N GLY A 30 10.01 -28.22 -23.47
CA GLY A 30 10.98 -28.16 -24.58
C GLY A 30 11.39 -26.73 -24.99
N GLY A 31 12.67 -26.35 -25.07
CA GLY A 31 13.92 -27.09 -24.87
C GLY A 31 14.99 -26.67 -25.90
N PHE A 32 16.27 -26.87 -25.57
CA PHE A 32 17.46 -26.62 -26.42
C PHE A 32 17.83 -25.13 -26.73
N GLN A 33 19.10 -24.76 -26.85
CA GLN A 33 20.35 -25.24 -26.23
C GLN A 33 21.52 -24.28 -26.56
N ASN A 34 22.67 -24.50 -25.91
CA ASN A 34 24.03 -24.05 -26.27
C ASN A 34 24.46 -22.62 -25.88
N LYS A 35 25.73 -22.38 -25.51
CA LYS A 35 26.77 -23.18 -24.78
C LYS A 35 28.03 -22.29 -24.61
N THR A 36 28.96 -22.76 -23.78
CA THR A 36 30.32 -22.22 -23.51
C THR A 36 30.38 -20.97 -22.60
N GLY A 37 31.23 -20.93 -21.57
CA GLY A 37 32.12 -21.96 -21.01
C GLY A 37 33.19 -21.38 -20.07
N LEU A 38 33.82 -22.24 -19.25
CA LEU A 38 34.83 -21.95 -18.19
C LEU A 38 34.25 -21.35 -16.89
N SER A 39 34.68 -21.71 -15.67
CA SER A 39 35.31 -22.95 -15.16
C SER A 39 35.15 -23.04 -13.62
N VAL A 40 35.12 -24.25 -13.08
CA VAL A 40 34.72 -24.70 -11.71
C VAL A 40 35.98 -24.99 -10.84
N PRO A 41 35.98 -25.23 -9.49
CA PRO A 41 34.94 -25.21 -8.42
C PRO A 41 35.26 -24.33 -7.17
N LEU A 42 34.24 -24.15 -6.30
CA LEU A 42 34.43 -24.20 -4.83
C LEU A 42 34.00 -25.59 -4.33
N ALA A 43 34.64 -26.13 -3.28
CA ALA A 43 34.34 -27.44 -2.70
C ALA A 43 33.64 -27.33 -1.34
N ASP A 44 32.80 -28.32 -1.03
CA ASP A 44 31.88 -28.32 0.12
C ASP A 44 32.54 -28.41 1.50
N HIS A 45 31.80 -27.94 2.50
CA HIS A 45 32.13 -28.08 3.92
C HIS A 45 31.88 -29.51 4.42
N THR A 46 32.93 -30.16 4.92
CA THR A 46 32.80 -31.35 5.79
C THR A 46 33.15 -30.98 7.23
N VAL A 47 32.19 -31.08 8.15
CA VAL A 47 32.43 -31.03 9.59
C VAL A 47 31.75 -32.24 10.23
N THR A 48 32.55 -33.24 10.62
CA THR A 48 32.12 -34.39 11.44
C THR A 48 32.87 -34.35 12.77
N LEU A 49 32.15 -34.59 13.86
CA LEU A 49 32.66 -34.51 15.22
C LEU A 49 33.64 -35.64 15.60
N VAL A 50 34.33 -35.40 16.72
CA VAL A 50 35.28 -36.26 17.45
C VAL A 50 34.76 -36.33 18.92
N GLN A 51 35.10 -37.24 19.84
CA GLN A 51 36.21 -38.19 20.00
C GLN A 51 35.84 -39.25 21.10
N VAL A 52 36.74 -40.19 21.42
CA VAL A 52 36.84 -40.98 22.69
C VAL A 52 35.90 -42.21 22.85
N ALA A 53 36.22 -43.32 23.55
CA ALA A 53 37.45 -44.16 23.68
C ALA A 53 37.18 -45.45 24.53
N SER A 54 38.11 -46.42 24.49
CA SER A 54 38.57 -47.30 25.61
C SER A 54 38.14 -48.79 25.76
N ARG A 55 39.10 -49.70 25.42
CA ARG A 55 39.63 -50.91 26.16
C ARG A 55 38.66 -51.89 26.87
N ARG A 56 38.72 -53.23 26.70
CA ARG A 56 39.81 -54.18 27.12
C ARG A 56 39.54 -55.66 26.67
N SER A 57 40.61 -56.46 26.46
CA SER A 57 40.78 -57.97 26.58
C SER A 57 39.76 -58.92 25.90
N SER A 58 40.04 -60.12 25.38
CA SER A 58 41.17 -61.10 25.28
C SER A 58 40.76 -62.10 24.15
N GLY A 59 41.57 -62.85 23.38
CA GLY A 59 42.88 -63.45 23.61
C GLY A 59 42.82 -65.00 23.65
N VAL A 60 42.73 -65.70 22.50
CA VAL A 60 42.97 -67.17 22.32
C VAL A 60 43.63 -67.44 20.95
N LYS A 61 44.35 -68.57 20.80
CA LYS A 61 45.19 -68.96 19.65
C LYS A 61 44.61 -70.17 18.90
N GLU A 62 44.98 -70.35 17.62
CA GLU A 62 45.54 -71.57 16.96
C GLU A 62 45.58 -71.33 15.43
N LYS A 63 46.70 -71.49 14.69
CA LYS A 63 47.56 -72.64 14.35
C LYS A 63 46.94 -73.65 13.36
N GLU A 64 47.20 -73.42 12.07
CA GLU A 64 47.28 -74.49 11.07
C GLU A 64 48.76 -74.82 10.74
N ARG A 65 49.05 -76.09 10.47
CA ARG A 65 50.37 -76.56 10.00
C ARG A 65 50.21 -77.54 8.83
N SER A 66 50.94 -77.20 7.78
CA SER A 66 51.26 -77.96 6.57
C SER A 66 51.40 -79.49 6.67
N LEU A 67 51.12 -80.17 5.54
CA LEU A 67 51.98 -81.25 5.02
C LEU A 67 52.24 -81.07 3.52
N LYS A 68 53.40 -81.56 3.04
CA LYS A 68 53.96 -81.32 1.70
C LYS A 68 53.79 -82.54 0.78
N ASN A 69 53.79 -82.30 -0.54
CA ASN A 69 54.21 -83.29 -1.55
C ASN A 69 55.27 -82.68 -2.48
N ARG A 70 56.23 -83.49 -2.93
CA ARG A 70 57.34 -83.17 -3.86
C ARG A 70 57.02 -83.81 -5.22
N GLU A 71 56.87 -83.03 -6.29
CA GLU A 71 57.90 -82.60 -7.27
C GLU A 71 58.16 -83.60 -8.42
N GLY A 72 58.29 -83.04 -9.62
CA GLY A 72 58.73 -83.71 -10.85
C GLY A 72 58.93 -82.66 -11.95
N GLU A 73 60.15 -82.53 -12.45
CA GLU A 73 60.55 -81.46 -13.38
C GLU A 73 59.88 -81.63 -14.76
N MET A 74 59.38 -80.54 -15.34
CA MET A 74 58.87 -80.49 -16.72
C MET A 74 59.76 -79.59 -17.57
N VAL A 75 60.29 -80.13 -18.66
CA VAL A 75 61.11 -79.39 -19.64
C VAL A 75 60.30 -79.21 -20.93
N GLN A 76 60.18 -77.96 -21.38
CA GLN A 76 59.57 -77.61 -22.66
C GLN A 76 60.67 -77.53 -23.72
N ILE A 77 60.51 -78.27 -24.82
CA ILE A 77 61.41 -78.20 -25.97
C ILE A 77 60.66 -77.54 -27.13
N ILE A 78 61.25 -76.46 -27.66
CA ILE A 78 60.72 -75.72 -28.80
C ILE A 78 61.52 -76.12 -30.05
N THR A 79 60.85 -76.73 -31.02
CA THR A 79 61.35 -76.83 -32.40
C THR A 79 60.35 -76.14 -33.33
N LYS A 80 60.77 -75.80 -34.57
CA LYS A 80 60.11 -74.76 -35.38
C LYS A 80 58.61 -74.96 -35.64
N ASP A 81 58.08 -76.19 -35.59
CA ASP A 81 56.69 -76.47 -35.97
C ASP A 81 55.80 -77.08 -34.86
N LEU A 82 56.31 -77.42 -33.66
CA LEU A 82 55.48 -77.83 -32.51
C LEU A 82 56.19 -77.65 -31.15
N ILE A 83 55.43 -77.24 -30.12
CA ILE A 83 55.83 -77.32 -28.71
C ILE A 83 55.41 -78.70 -28.16
N ARG A 84 56.33 -79.41 -27.49
CA ARG A 84 56.02 -80.69 -26.80
C ARG A 84 56.48 -80.66 -25.35
N THR A 85 55.59 -81.03 -24.44
CA THR A 85 55.88 -81.23 -23.01
C THR A 85 56.25 -82.70 -22.79
N LEU A 86 57.51 -82.99 -22.47
CA LEU A 86 57.98 -84.36 -22.20
C LEU A 86 58.30 -84.55 -20.72
N ARG A 87 57.70 -85.59 -20.12
CA ARG A 87 58.01 -86.05 -18.76
C ARG A 87 59.15 -87.07 -18.85
N VAL A 88 60.36 -86.69 -18.43
CA VAL A 88 61.54 -87.55 -18.49
C VAL A 88 61.51 -88.59 -17.35
N PRO A 89 61.46 -89.91 -17.62
CA PRO A 89 61.68 -90.92 -16.60
C PRO A 89 63.17 -90.99 -16.27
N ARG A 90 63.53 -91.04 -14.97
CA ARG A 90 64.90 -91.38 -14.57
C ARG A 90 65.16 -92.86 -14.81
N LYS A 91 66.39 -93.21 -15.20
CA LYS A 91 66.84 -94.59 -15.42
C LYS A 91 67.23 -95.25 -14.09
N ASP A 92 66.85 -96.51 -13.93
CA ASP A 92 67.50 -97.46 -13.01
C ASP A 92 68.71 -98.14 -13.74
N PRO A 93 69.49 -99.05 -13.13
CA PRO A 93 70.77 -98.68 -12.53
C PRO A 93 71.92 -99.58 -13.02
N PRO A 94 73.12 -99.49 -12.40
CA PRO A 94 74.02 -100.64 -12.32
C PRO A 94 74.37 -101.02 -10.87
N GLY A 95 73.77 -102.12 -10.42
CA GLY A 95 74.32 -103.09 -9.46
C GLY A 95 75.00 -102.63 -8.16
N GLU A 96 74.20 -102.54 -7.08
CA GLU A 96 74.61 -103.07 -5.77
C GLU A 96 73.37 -103.49 -4.94
N SER A 97 73.55 -104.07 -3.76
CA SER A 97 72.71 -105.17 -3.25
C SER A 97 71.39 -104.82 -2.52
N THR A 98 70.50 -105.81 -2.57
CA THR A 98 69.23 -106.04 -1.85
C THR A 98 68.87 -105.16 -0.64
N ILE A 99 67.84 -104.33 -0.78
CA ILE A 99 66.86 -104.04 0.29
C ILE A 99 65.46 -104.01 -0.34
N LEU A 100 64.57 -104.93 0.05
CA LEU A 100 63.15 -104.84 -0.30
C LEU A 100 62.54 -103.64 0.46
N PRO A 101 61.89 -102.66 -0.20
CA PRO A 101 61.24 -101.57 0.51
C PRO A 101 60.22 -102.12 1.51
N PRO A 102 60.20 -101.70 2.79
CA PRO A 102 59.26 -102.23 3.79
C PRO A 102 57.79 -102.11 3.35
N VAL A 103 57.47 -101.10 2.54
CA VAL A 103 56.14 -100.88 1.96
C VAL A 103 55.77 -101.95 0.93
N GLU A 104 56.73 -102.44 0.13
CA GLU A 104 56.47 -103.49 -0.86
C GLU A 104 56.45 -104.87 -0.23
N PHE A 105 57.35 -105.13 0.75
CA PHE A 105 57.27 -106.31 1.60
C PHE A 105 55.89 -106.41 2.26
N HIS A 106 55.44 -105.36 2.96
CA HIS A 106 54.13 -105.35 3.60
C HIS A 106 52.96 -105.37 2.60
N ARG A 107 53.06 -104.80 1.39
CA ARG A 107 52.03 -104.98 0.35
C ARG A 107 51.93 -106.43 -0.08
N MET A 108 53.05 -107.12 -0.29
CA MET A 108 53.05 -108.55 -0.63
C MET A 108 52.50 -109.41 0.51
N THR A 109 52.94 -109.19 1.76
CA THR A 109 52.40 -109.92 2.94
C THR A 109 50.91 -109.65 3.16
N SER A 110 50.43 -108.43 2.90
CA SER A 110 49.01 -108.08 3.05
C SER A 110 48.14 -108.63 1.92
N ALA A 111 48.70 -108.81 0.72
CA ALA A 111 47.98 -109.32 -0.46
C ALA A 111 47.92 -110.85 -0.51
N SER A 112 48.91 -111.56 0.07
CA SER A 112 48.94 -113.02 0.13
C SER A 112 48.21 -113.62 1.33
N HIS A 113 47.78 -112.81 2.30
CA HIS A 113 47.03 -113.27 3.45
C HIS A 113 45.55 -113.57 3.07
N ILE A 114 45.19 -114.86 3.01
CA ILE A 114 43.81 -115.30 2.78
C ILE A 114 43.00 -115.02 4.05
N LEU A 115 42.37 -113.85 4.09
CA LEU A 115 41.47 -113.42 5.17
C LEU A 115 40.30 -114.40 5.30
N ILE A 116 40.13 -114.95 6.50
CA ILE A 116 38.92 -115.66 6.92
C ILE A 116 37.71 -114.72 6.73
N ARG A 117 36.56 -115.28 6.36
CA ARG A 117 35.34 -114.54 5.99
C ARG A 117 34.98 -113.42 6.99
N GLU A 118 35.11 -113.71 8.28
CA GLU A 118 34.81 -112.77 9.37
C GLU A 118 35.74 -111.53 9.39
N GLU A 119 37.01 -111.66 9.04
CA GLU A 119 37.92 -110.49 8.97
C GLU A 119 37.66 -109.59 7.76
N ARG A 120 37.19 -110.17 6.63
CA ARG A 120 36.72 -109.36 5.50
C ARG A 120 35.48 -108.57 5.90
N GLU A 121 34.51 -109.23 6.54
CA GLU A 121 33.31 -108.56 7.06
C GLU A 121 33.67 -107.49 8.12
N ALA A 122 34.65 -107.73 9.00
CA ALA A 122 35.11 -106.76 10.00
C ALA A 122 35.81 -105.53 9.39
N LYS A 123 36.69 -105.71 8.40
CA LYS A 123 37.34 -104.58 7.70
C LYS A 123 36.35 -103.80 6.84
N GLN A 124 35.35 -104.47 6.25
CA GLN A 124 34.29 -103.84 5.48
C GLN A 124 33.28 -103.09 6.38
N LYS A 125 33.01 -103.60 7.59
CA LYS A 125 32.27 -102.88 8.65
C LYS A 125 33.02 -101.63 9.12
N LYS A 126 34.30 -101.73 9.46
CA LYS A 126 35.12 -100.56 9.84
C LYS A 126 35.21 -99.49 8.75
N ALA A 127 35.43 -99.88 7.49
CA ALA A 127 35.41 -98.93 6.37
C ALA A 127 34.01 -98.32 6.11
N SER A 128 32.92 -99.03 6.46
CA SER A 128 31.56 -98.48 6.46
C SER A 128 31.34 -97.53 7.64
N GLU A 129 31.86 -97.84 8.82
CA GLU A 129 31.80 -97.01 10.02
C GLU A 129 32.60 -95.72 9.84
N ASP A 130 33.82 -95.77 9.32
CA ASP A 130 34.63 -94.58 9.04
C ASP A 130 33.97 -93.67 7.99
N ARG A 131 33.35 -94.24 6.95
CA ARG A 131 32.56 -93.48 5.97
C ARG A 131 31.30 -92.88 6.60
N LYS A 132 30.59 -93.63 7.46
CA LYS A 132 29.46 -93.11 8.24
C LYS A 132 29.89 -91.97 9.16
N ASN A 133 31.01 -92.13 9.86
CA ASN A 133 31.57 -91.10 10.75
C ASN A 133 32.00 -89.84 9.99
N LEU A 134 32.52 -89.98 8.77
CA LEU A 134 32.84 -88.84 7.91
C LEU A 134 31.57 -88.13 7.42
N ILE A 135 30.54 -88.88 7.03
CA ILE A 135 29.23 -88.34 6.65
C ILE A 135 28.56 -87.65 7.85
N CYS A 136 28.56 -88.26 9.03
CA CYS A 136 28.06 -87.64 10.26
C CYS A 136 28.76 -86.32 10.55
N LYS A 137 30.10 -86.23 10.43
CA LYS A 137 30.84 -84.97 10.63
C LYS A 137 30.53 -83.90 9.58
N VAL A 138 30.28 -84.30 8.33
CA VAL A 138 29.85 -83.39 7.27
C VAL A 138 28.40 -82.92 7.48
N ASP A 139 27.52 -83.79 7.98
CA ASP A 139 26.14 -83.43 8.34
C ASP A 139 26.07 -82.62 9.64
N GLU A 140 26.95 -82.87 10.62
CA GLU A 140 27.12 -82.07 11.83
C GLU A 140 27.57 -80.65 11.47
N SER A 141 28.64 -80.48 10.68
CA SER A 141 29.10 -79.16 10.24
C SER A 141 28.09 -78.41 9.34
N ARG A 142 27.24 -79.13 8.59
CA ARG A 142 26.08 -78.57 7.88
C ARG A 142 24.92 -78.18 8.80
N ARG A 143 24.73 -78.87 9.93
CA ARG A 143 23.73 -78.54 10.96
C ARG A 143 24.18 -77.39 11.86
N GLU A 144 25.48 -77.25 12.10
CA GLU A 144 26.08 -76.15 12.86
C GLU A 144 26.13 -74.85 12.04
N ASN A 145 26.32 -74.94 10.73
CA ASN A 145 26.32 -73.79 9.81
C ASN A 145 25.23 -73.94 8.73
N PRO A 146 23.93 -73.85 9.09
CA PRO A 146 22.88 -73.76 8.09
C PRO A 146 23.04 -72.45 7.31
N VAL A 147 23.04 -72.55 5.97
CA VAL A 147 22.96 -71.37 5.10
C VAL A 147 21.59 -70.74 5.35
N LEU A 148 21.59 -69.55 5.93
CA LEU A 148 20.38 -68.84 6.30
C LEU A 148 19.55 -68.52 5.06
N THR A 149 18.26 -68.80 5.15
CA THR A 149 17.28 -68.43 4.14
C THR A 149 17.24 -66.91 4.02
N GLU A 150 16.93 -66.36 2.84
CA GLU A 150 16.83 -64.91 2.63
C GLU A 150 15.88 -64.23 3.65
N LEU A 151 14.78 -64.91 3.99
CA LEU A 151 13.83 -64.49 5.03
C LEU A 151 14.43 -64.45 6.45
N GLU A 152 15.39 -65.33 6.75
CA GLU A 152 16.07 -65.40 8.04
C GLU A 152 17.21 -64.36 8.14
N LEU A 153 17.87 -64.06 7.01
CA LEU A 153 18.78 -62.93 6.88
C LEU A 153 18.02 -61.61 7.06
N GLU A 154 16.91 -61.41 6.35
CA GLU A 154 16.05 -60.24 6.57
C GLU A 154 15.53 -60.15 8.00
N ALA A 155 15.15 -61.26 8.64
CA ALA A 155 14.73 -61.25 10.04
C ALA A 155 15.87 -60.83 10.98
N ARG A 156 17.11 -61.28 10.72
CA ARG A 156 18.31 -60.85 11.45
C ARG A 156 18.62 -59.38 11.23
N ASP A 157 18.58 -58.89 10.00
CA ASP A 157 18.76 -57.47 9.67
C ASP A 157 17.71 -56.58 10.34
N ARG A 158 16.44 -56.99 10.32
CA ARG A 158 15.34 -56.29 11.00
C ARG A 158 15.57 -56.27 12.51
N ALA A 159 16.00 -57.38 13.10
CA ALA A 159 16.35 -57.47 14.51
C ALA A 159 17.57 -56.60 14.87
N GLN A 160 18.61 -56.58 14.03
CA GLN A 160 19.78 -55.71 14.20
C GLN A 160 19.39 -54.24 14.13
N ARG A 161 18.65 -53.80 13.10
CA ARG A 161 18.14 -52.42 12.98
C ARG A 161 17.26 -52.02 14.17
N LEU A 162 16.50 -52.95 14.75
CA LEU A 162 15.72 -52.70 15.97
C LEU A 162 16.62 -52.53 17.21
N VAL A 163 17.67 -53.35 17.36
CA VAL A 163 18.66 -53.23 18.44
C VAL A 163 19.50 -51.96 18.29
N GLU A 164 19.95 -51.64 17.08
CA GLU A 164 20.66 -50.40 16.75
C GLU A 164 19.81 -49.17 17.04
N ARG A 165 18.54 -49.17 16.62
CA ARG A 165 17.59 -48.09 16.94
C ARG A 165 17.33 -47.98 18.45
N ALA A 166 17.20 -49.09 19.16
CA ALA A 166 17.05 -49.09 20.61
C ALA A 166 18.31 -48.54 21.30
N ASN A 167 19.50 -48.89 20.81
CA ASN A 167 20.77 -48.36 21.32
C ASN A 167 20.93 -46.87 21.00
N ALA A 168 20.58 -46.42 19.80
CA ALA A 168 20.59 -45.00 19.42
C ALA A 168 19.65 -44.17 20.31
N LEU A 169 18.41 -44.65 20.53
CA LEU A 169 17.47 -44.01 21.45
C LEU A 169 17.97 -43.99 22.91
N ARG A 170 18.76 -44.99 23.34
CA ARG A 170 19.41 -44.95 24.65
C ARG A 170 20.50 -43.90 24.72
N MET A 171 21.35 -43.79 23.70
CA MET A 171 22.37 -42.73 23.60
C MET A 171 21.73 -41.34 23.58
N GLU A 172 20.63 -41.13 22.83
CA GLU A 172 19.86 -39.88 22.83
C GLU A 172 19.26 -39.51 24.20
N GLN A 173 19.11 -40.48 25.12
CA GLN A 173 18.68 -40.21 26.49
C GLN A 173 19.81 -39.84 27.44
N GLU A 174 21.08 -39.96 27.05
CA GLU A 174 22.19 -39.49 27.89
C GLU A 174 22.18 -37.95 27.96
N ASP A 175 22.37 -37.39 29.15
CA ASP A 175 22.15 -35.95 29.38
C ASP A 175 23.17 -35.05 28.64
N GLU A 176 24.36 -35.57 28.36
CA GLU A 176 25.40 -34.92 27.55
C GLU A 176 24.96 -34.78 26.08
N ILE A 177 24.28 -35.80 25.53
CA ILE A 177 23.75 -35.78 24.17
C ILE A 177 22.52 -34.87 24.10
N LYS A 178 21.70 -34.80 25.16
CA LYS A 178 20.63 -33.79 25.26
C LYS A 178 21.18 -32.36 25.28
N GLN A 179 22.25 -32.10 26.03
CA GLN A 179 22.93 -30.79 26.03
C GLN A 179 23.53 -30.46 24.66
N LEU A 180 24.17 -31.42 23.99
CA LEU A 180 24.67 -31.24 22.63
C LEU A 180 23.54 -30.93 21.63
N ASN A 181 22.41 -31.64 21.72
CA ASN A 181 21.23 -31.39 20.90
C ASN A 181 20.62 -30.00 21.15
N GLN A 182 20.64 -29.50 22.39
CA GLN A 182 20.25 -28.11 22.70
C GLN A 182 21.18 -27.09 22.05
N LEU A 183 22.50 -27.33 22.06
CA LEU A 183 23.48 -26.47 21.39
C LEU A 183 23.33 -26.49 19.87
N ILE A 184 23.12 -27.66 19.27
CA ILE A 184 22.85 -27.82 17.83
C ILE A 184 21.58 -27.07 17.44
N LEU A 185 20.49 -27.24 18.19
CA LEU A 185 19.24 -26.51 17.96
C LEU A 185 19.45 -24.99 18.11
N GLY A 186 20.21 -24.55 19.11
CA GLY A 186 20.61 -23.16 19.30
C GLY A 186 21.36 -22.58 18.10
N ALA A 187 22.33 -23.32 17.56
CA ALA A 187 23.08 -22.94 16.35
C ALA A 187 22.18 -22.87 15.09
N GLN A 188 21.28 -23.84 14.91
CA GLN A 188 20.28 -23.84 13.82
C GLN A 188 19.32 -22.63 13.92
N CYS A 189 18.86 -22.32 15.13
CA CYS A 189 18.04 -21.12 15.37
C CYS A 189 18.82 -19.84 15.08
N GLN A 190 20.11 -19.78 15.44
CA GLN A 190 20.93 -18.61 15.17
C GLN A 190 21.17 -18.41 13.67
N ALA A 191 21.57 -19.46 12.95
CA ALA A 191 21.73 -19.41 11.49
C ALA A 191 20.43 -18.98 10.78
N THR A 192 19.27 -19.44 11.26
CA THR A 192 17.96 -19.05 10.71
C THR A 192 17.65 -17.57 10.98
N ARG A 193 17.97 -17.06 12.18
CA ARG A 193 17.84 -15.62 12.50
C ARG A 193 18.77 -14.76 11.67
N ASP A 194 20.01 -15.20 11.44
CA ASP A 194 20.99 -14.43 10.68
C ASP A 194 20.56 -14.29 9.21
N VAL A 195 19.97 -15.35 8.63
CA VAL A 195 19.30 -15.29 7.31
C VAL A 195 18.13 -14.31 7.33
N GLN A 196 17.19 -14.45 8.27
CA GLN A 196 16.02 -13.54 8.40
C GLN A 196 16.41 -12.08 8.62
N MET A 197 17.50 -11.82 9.36
CA MET A 197 18.03 -10.48 9.57
C MET A 197 18.63 -9.88 8.29
N ASN A 198 19.21 -10.70 7.42
CA ASN A 198 19.72 -10.24 6.12
C ASN A 198 18.58 -10.06 5.10
N GLU A 199 17.60 -10.97 5.05
CA GLU A 199 16.36 -10.77 4.28
C GLU A 199 15.64 -9.47 4.69
N LYS A 200 15.55 -9.19 5.99
CA LYS A 200 14.95 -7.94 6.48
C LYS A 200 15.71 -6.70 6.04
N LYS A 201 17.06 -6.73 5.99
CA LYS A 201 17.86 -5.60 5.48
C LYS A 201 17.63 -5.40 3.99
N LEU A 202 17.68 -6.46 3.19
CA LEU A 202 17.42 -6.40 1.75
C LEU A 202 16.02 -5.82 1.47
N ASN A 203 14.99 -6.31 2.16
CA ASN A 203 13.64 -5.76 2.05
C ASN A 203 13.57 -4.27 2.45
N GLN A 204 14.37 -3.82 3.43
CA GLN A 204 14.45 -2.40 3.81
C GLN A 204 15.18 -1.55 2.77
N GLU A 205 16.21 -2.10 2.13
CA GLU A 205 16.96 -1.45 1.04
C GLU A 205 16.09 -1.30 -0.21
N GLU A 206 15.39 -2.38 -0.63
CA GLU A 206 14.44 -2.36 -1.75
C GLU A 206 13.28 -1.37 -1.53
N MET A 207 12.69 -1.35 -0.32
CA MET A 207 11.64 -0.38 0.03
C MET A 207 12.16 1.05 -0.01
N ALA A 208 13.37 1.31 0.49
CA ALA A 208 13.97 2.64 0.44
C ALA A 208 14.33 3.09 -1.00
N GLU A 209 14.62 2.14 -1.91
CA GLU A 209 14.83 2.44 -3.33
C GLU A 209 13.53 2.78 -4.06
N GLU A 210 12.43 2.05 -3.80
CA GLU A 210 11.13 2.39 -4.37
C GLU A 210 10.57 3.70 -3.78
N GLU A 211 10.80 4.00 -2.49
CA GLU A 211 10.50 5.31 -1.89
C GLU A 211 11.24 6.44 -2.62
N ARG A 212 12.57 6.34 -2.81
CA ARG A 212 13.34 7.32 -3.59
C ARG A 212 12.83 7.48 -5.02
N ARG A 213 12.38 6.40 -5.66
CA ARG A 213 11.83 6.41 -7.01
C ARG A 213 10.46 7.11 -7.06
N LEU A 214 9.60 6.88 -6.06
CA LEU A 214 8.32 7.57 -5.91
C LEU A 214 8.53 9.07 -5.67
N ASP A 215 9.45 9.44 -4.76
CA ASP A 215 9.83 10.83 -4.51
C ASP A 215 10.35 11.54 -5.78
N ALA A 216 11.22 10.86 -6.55
CA ALA A 216 11.69 11.39 -7.83
C ALA A 216 10.56 11.59 -8.85
N MET A 217 9.59 10.68 -8.90
CA MET A 217 8.41 10.85 -9.76
C MET A 217 7.52 12.02 -9.30
N MET A 218 7.28 12.15 -7.99
CA MET A 218 6.52 13.28 -7.42
C MET A 218 7.21 14.62 -7.69
N GLU A 219 8.54 14.69 -7.56
CA GLU A 219 9.31 15.91 -7.83
C GLU A 219 9.28 16.29 -9.33
N VAL A 220 9.28 15.30 -10.23
CA VAL A 220 9.06 15.53 -11.67
C VAL A 220 7.65 16.07 -11.95
N GLU A 221 6.61 15.57 -11.27
CA GLU A 221 5.25 16.13 -11.40
C GLU A 221 5.15 17.54 -10.82
N ARG A 222 5.80 17.81 -9.67
CA ARG A 222 5.90 19.14 -9.08
C ARG A 222 6.59 20.13 -10.03
N CYS A 223 7.70 19.73 -10.65
CA CYS A 223 8.39 20.52 -11.67
C CYS A 223 7.49 20.81 -12.89
N LYS A 224 6.80 19.81 -13.43
CA LYS A 224 5.83 19.99 -14.53
C LYS A 224 4.69 20.93 -14.16
N ALA A 225 4.17 20.87 -12.93
CA ALA A 225 3.14 21.79 -12.45
C ALA A 225 3.67 23.23 -12.39
N LEU A 226 4.88 23.45 -11.86
CA LEU A 226 5.52 24.76 -11.86
C LEU A 226 5.80 25.29 -13.28
N GLU A 227 6.22 24.44 -14.21
CA GLU A 227 6.36 24.82 -15.62
C GLU A 227 5.04 25.26 -16.26
N THR A 228 3.92 24.57 -15.98
CA THR A 228 2.61 24.96 -16.54
C THR A 228 2.13 26.29 -15.97
N ILE A 229 2.33 26.53 -14.67
CA ILE A 229 2.07 27.84 -14.03
C ILE A 229 2.94 28.93 -14.66
N SER A 230 4.25 28.68 -14.82
CA SER A 230 5.18 29.61 -15.45
C SER A 230 4.76 29.97 -16.89
N LYS A 231 4.37 28.97 -17.69
CA LYS A 231 3.84 29.16 -19.07
C LYS A 231 2.56 30.00 -19.07
N ILE A 232 1.65 29.78 -18.12
CA ILE A 232 0.41 30.57 -17.97
C ILE A 232 0.73 32.03 -17.61
N ASP A 233 1.65 32.26 -16.67
CA ASP A 233 2.02 33.63 -16.27
C ASP A 233 2.81 34.36 -17.36
N GLU A 234 3.60 33.67 -18.17
CA GLU A 234 4.25 34.25 -19.34
C GLU A 234 3.24 34.63 -20.43
N LEU A 235 2.22 33.79 -20.69
CA LEU A 235 1.10 34.16 -21.57
C LEU A 235 0.34 35.39 -21.04
N ARG A 236 0.11 35.48 -19.73
CA ARG A 236 -0.50 36.66 -19.09
C ARG A 236 0.37 37.91 -19.21
N LYS A 237 1.71 37.80 -19.09
CA LYS A 237 2.64 38.92 -19.38
C LYS A 237 2.53 39.36 -20.83
N GLN A 238 2.56 38.42 -21.78
CA GLN A 238 2.41 38.73 -23.21
C GLN A 238 1.07 39.42 -23.52
N GLN A 239 -0.03 38.98 -22.92
CA GLN A 239 -1.33 39.65 -23.04
C GLN A 239 -1.29 41.10 -22.51
N ARG A 240 -0.65 41.34 -21.35
CA ARG A 240 -0.45 42.70 -20.82
C ARG A 240 0.40 43.57 -21.75
N ILE A 241 1.48 43.02 -22.31
CA ILE A 241 2.35 43.74 -23.26
C ILE A 241 1.59 44.09 -24.54
N ARG A 242 0.80 43.15 -25.09
CA ARG A 242 -0.06 43.42 -26.27
C ARG A 242 -1.11 44.48 -25.99
N GLY A 243 -1.77 44.43 -24.83
CA GLY A 243 -2.72 45.47 -24.41
C GLY A 243 -2.05 46.85 -24.24
N MET A 244 -0.84 46.89 -23.68
CA MET A 244 -0.04 48.12 -23.58
C MET A 244 0.35 48.67 -24.97
N GLN A 245 0.75 47.80 -25.89
CA GLN A 245 1.07 48.16 -27.28
C GLN A 245 -0.15 48.77 -27.99
N GLN A 246 -1.32 48.14 -27.88
CA GLN A 246 -2.57 48.65 -28.45
C GLN A 246 -2.95 50.03 -27.87
N ILE A 247 -2.77 50.25 -26.57
CA ILE A 247 -2.99 51.56 -25.95
C ILE A 247 -1.98 52.59 -26.47
N TYR A 248 -0.72 52.20 -26.64
CA TYR A 248 0.32 53.08 -27.20
C TYR A 248 0.04 53.47 -28.66
N GLU A 249 -0.39 52.50 -29.49
CA GLU A 249 -0.86 52.73 -30.86
C GLU A 249 -2.07 53.68 -30.90
N GLN A 250 -3.05 53.50 -30.02
CA GLN A 250 -4.21 54.41 -29.90
C GLN A 250 -3.80 55.83 -29.47
N ILE A 251 -2.82 55.96 -28.57
CA ILE A 251 -2.28 57.27 -28.18
C ILE A 251 -1.57 57.94 -29.36
N GLN A 252 -0.75 57.20 -30.12
CA GLN A 252 -0.10 57.72 -31.32
C GLN A 252 -1.11 58.12 -32.39
N GLN A 253 -2.13 57.30 -32.66
CA GLN A 253 -3.22 57.65 -33.59
C GLN A 253 -3.93 58.93 -33.18
N ARG A 254 -4.32 59.08 -31.90
CA ARG A 254 -4.94 60.33 -31.41
C ARG A 254 -4.03 61.55 -31.47
N LEU A 255 -2.72 61.37 -31.30
CA LEU A 255 -1.75 62.46 -31.46
C LEU A 255 -1.66 62.92 -32.92
N LEU A 256 -1.63 61.97 -33.87
CA LEU A 256 -1.66 62.26 -35.31
C LEU A 256 -3.00 62.90 -35.74
N GLU A 257 -4.14 62.36 -35.29
CA GLU A 257 -5.46 62.95 -35.52
C GLU A 257 -5.54 64.40 -34.99
N LYS A 258 -4.98 64.65 -33.81
CA LYS A 258 -4.90 66.00 -33.25
C LYS A 258 -4.01 66.92 -34.09
N GLN A 259 -2.84 66.45 -34.52
CA GLN A 259 -1.95 67.23 -35.40
C GLN A 259 -2.68 67.64 -36.69
N VAL A 260 -3.35 66.69 -37.36
CA VAL A 260 -4.16 66.98 -38.55
C VAL A 260 -5.30 67.96 -38.25
N GLN A 261 -6.00 67.82 -37.11
CA GLN A 261 -7.04 68.78 -36.73
C GLN A 261 -6.51 70.19 -36.46
N ASP A 262 -5.32 70.32 -35.86
CA ASP A 262 -4.70 71.62 -35.59
C ASP A 262 -4.18 72.24 -36.91
N GLU A 263 -3.59 71.46 -37.82
CA GLU A 263 -3.26 71.90 -39.19
C GLU A 263 -4.48 72.38 -39.99
N MET A 264 -5.62 71.70 -39.90
CA MET A 264 -6.88 72.12 -40.54
C MET A 264 -7.38 73.46 -40.00
N LYS A 265 -7.32 73.68 -38.67
CA LYS A 265 -7.69 74.98 -38.05
C LYS A 265 -6.74 76.10 -38.48
N ASP A 266 -5.45 75.81 -38.64
CA ASP A 266 -4.49 76.79 -39.12
C ASP A 266 -4.77 77.19 -40.58
N GLN A 267 -5.12 76.24 -41.45
CA GLN A 267 -5.57 76.50 -42.82
C GLN A 267 -6.88 77.31 -42.86
N GLU A 268 -7.89 76.95 -42.06
CA GLU A 268 -9.13 77.73 -41.93
C GLU A 268 -8.86 79.16 -41.44
N SER A 269 -7.95 79.32 -40.47
CA SER A 269 -7.52 80.62 -39.95
C SER A 269 -6.75 81.45 -40.98
N GLN A 270 -5.94 80.82 -41.84
CA GLN A 270 -5.30 81.47 -42.99
C GLN A 270 -6.34 81.96 -44.00
N GLN A 271 -7.25 81.09 -44.45
CA GLN A 271 -8.34 81.46 -45.38
C GLN A 271 -9.25 82.56 -44.82
N PHE A 272 -9.51 82.57 -43.51
CA PHE A 272 -10.28 83.64 -42.87
C PHE A 272 -9.53 84.98 -42.90
N ARG A 273 -8.21 84.99 -42.61
CA ARG A 273 -7.36 86.18 -42.73
C ARG A 273 -7.33 86.71 -44.17
N GLU A 274 -7.11 85.84 -45.16
CA GLU A 274 -7.11 86.22 -46.58
C GLU A 274 -8.43 86.85 -47.01
N LYS A 275 -9.58 86.27 -46.61
CA LYS A 275 -10.92 86.85 -46.88
C LYS A 275 -11.11 88.21 -46.19
N GLN A 276 -10.64 88.36 -44.96
CA GLN A 276 -10.70 89.64 -44.24
C GLN A 276 -9.83 90.71 -44.91
N GLU A 277 -8.64 90.34 -45.39
CA GLU A 277 -7.75 91.23 -46.15
C GLU A 277 -8.36 91.64 -47.49
N GLN A 278 -9.02 90.71 -48.21
CA GLN A 278 -9.76 91.02 -49.43
C GLN A 278 -10.90 92.02 -49.18
N MET A 279 -11.75 91.78 -48.17
CA MET A 279 -12.82 92.73 -47.79
C MET A 279 -12.24 94.10 -47.39
N ASN A 280 -11.16 94.13 -46.60
CA ASN A 280 -10.49 95.37 -46.21
C ASN A 280 -9.95 96.15 -47.43
N LEU A 281 -9.41 95.44 -48.44
CA LEU A 281 -8.93 96.04 -49.70
C LEU A 281 -10.08 96.58 -50.56
N GLU A 282 -11.22 95.88 -50.62
CA GLU A 282 -12.42 96.34 -51.31
C GLU A 282 -13.00 97.60 -50.65
N ASP A 283 -13.10 97.64 -49.33
CA ASP A 283 -13.56 98.83 -48.60
C ASP A 283 -12.57 100.00 -48.72
N LEU A 284 -11.26 99.73 -48.82
CA LEU A 284 -10.27 100.76 -49.13
C LEU A 284 -10.41 101.29 -50.57
N ARG A 285 -10.84 100.45 -51.54
CA ARG A 285 -11.16 100.88 -52.91
C ARG A 285 -12.40 101.76 -52.94
N LYS A 286 -13.51 101.33 -52.31
CA LYS A 286 -14.75 102.13 -52.19
C LYS A 286 -14.47 103.51 -51.59
N LYS A 287 -13.72 103.58 -50.48
CA LYS A 287 -13.33 104.86 -49.86
C LYS A 287 -12.50 105.77 -50.79
N ARG A 288 -11.65 105.19 -51.64
CA ARG A 288 -10.90 105.96 -52.65
C ARG A 288 -11.78 106.44 -53.81
N GLU A 289 -12.83 105.70 -54.15
CA GLU A 289 -13.82 106.10 -55.16
C GLU A 289 -14.74 107.20 -54.64
N GLU A 290 -15.25 107.06 -53.41
CA GLU A 290 -15.98 108.10 -52.67
C GLU A 290 -15.16 109.40 -52.55
N GLN A 291 -13.88 109.32 -52.19
CA GLN A 291 -12.98 110.48 -52.14
C GLN A 291 -12.81 111.17 -53.50
N LYS A 292 -12.73 110.42 -54.61
CA LYS A 292 -12.65 110.99 -55.97
C LYS A 292 -13.94 111.69 -56.38
N LEU A 293 -15.10 111.13 -56.04
CA LEU A 293 -16.40 111.74 -56.30
C LEU A 293 -16.52 113.08 -55.54
N LEU A 294 -16.25 113.07 -54.22
CA LEU A 294 -16.19 114.28 -53.39
C LEU A 294 -15.21 115.32 -53.94
N GLN A 295 -14.02 114.90 -54.40
CA GLN A 295 -13.02 115.81 -54.95
C GLN A 295 -13.49 116.46 -56.26
N GLY A 296 -14.20 115.72 -57.13
CA GLY A 296 -14.83 116.26 -58.34
C GLY A 296 -15.93 117.28 -58.03
N GLU A 297 -16.76 117.00 -57.03
CA GLU A 297 -17.82 117.92 -56.57
C GLU A 297 -17.24 119.21 -55.96
N ILE A 298 -16.18 119.11 -55.15
CA ILE A 298 -15.44 120.26 -54.61
C ILE A 298 -14.81 121.11 -55.73
N MET A 299 -14.23 120.48 -56.76
CA MET A 299 -13.66 121.22 -57.90
C MET A 299 -14.73 121.97 -58.69
N ARG A 300 -15.91 121.38 -58.87
CA ARG A 300 -17.06 122.04 -59.53
C ARG A 300 -17.58 123.22 -58.73
N ILE A 301 -17.80 123.05 -57.41
CA ILE A 301 -18.23 124.12 -56.51
C ILE A 301 -17.20 125.26 -56.46
N ASN A 302 -15.90 124.96 -56.49
CA ASN A 302 -14.85 125.99 -56.52
C ASN A 302 -14.85 126.81 -57.82
N ALA A 303 -15.13 126.20 -58.98
CA ALA A 303 -15.27 126.94 -60.23
C ALA A 303 -16.49 127.88 -60.21
N GLU A 304 -17.63 127.39 -59.73
CA GLU A 304 -18.85 128.18 -59.54
C GLU A 304 -18.62 129.34 -58.53
N THR A 305 -17.83 129.10 -57.47
CA THR A 305 -17.46 130.11 -56.46
C THR A 305 -16.48 131.17 -57.00
N MET A 306 -15.59 130.83 -57.94
CA MET A 306 -14.67 131.80 -58.53
C MET A 306 -15.39 132.78 -59.47
N HIS A 307 -16.28 132.29 -60.34
CA HIS A 307 -17.11 133.16 -61.18
C HIS A 307 -18.00 134.10 -60.35
N ALA A 308 -18.54 133.64 -59.21
CA ALA A 308 -19.29 134.48 -58.28
C ALA A 308 -18.43 135.54 -57.57
N LYS A 309 -17.11 135.35 -57.43
CA LYS A 309 -16.18 136.33 -56.83
C LYS A 309 -15.76 137.42 -57.82
N GLU A 310 -15.65 137.12 -59.11
CA GLU A 310 -15.40 138.13 -60.14
C GLU A 310 -16.54 139.17 -60.16
N GLN A 311 -17.79 138.70 -60.20
CA GLN A 311 -19.00 139.55 -60.28
C GLN A 311 -19.23 140.41 -59.03
N ARG A 312 -18.77 139.99 -57.85
CA ARG A 312 -18.90 140.77 -56.60
C ARG A 312 -17.94 141.96 -56.54
N LYS A 313 -16.70 141.81 -57.05
CA LYS A 313 -15.68 142.89 -57.03
C LYS A 313 -16.05 144.11 -57.89
N GLU A 314 -16.93 143.95 -58.86
CA GLU A 314 -17.46 145.07 -59.67
C GLU A 314 -18.63 145.78 -58.98
N GLN A 315 -19.33 145.10 -58.06
CA GLN A 315 -20.46 145.64 -57.31
C GLN A 315 -20.02 146.31 -55.99
N GLU A 316 -19.02 145.76 -55.30
CA GLU A 316 -18.48 146.30 -54.03
C GLU A 316 -18.01 147.76 -54.16
N LYS A 317 -17.36 148.13 -55.28
CA LYS A 317 -16.88 149.51 -55.55
C LYS A 317 -17.98 150.58 -55.61
N LEU A 318 -19.25 150.19 -55.76
CA LEU A 318 -20.42 151.08 -55.78
C LEU A 318 -21.26 150.98 -54.50
N ALA A 319 -21.00 150.00 -53.63
CA ALA A 319 -21.71 149.74 -52.38
C ALA A 319 -21.03 150.40 -51.16
N ASP A 320 -19.69 150.47 -51.13
CA ASP A 320 -18.90 151.05 -50.03
C ASP A 320 -19.25 152.53 -49.70
N LEU A 321 -19.85 153.27 -50.65
CA LEU A 321 -20.32 154.64 -50.46
C LEU A 321 -21.80 154.76 -50.00
N ARG A 322 -22.50 153.64 -49.77
CA ARG A 322 -23.91 153.62 -49.34
C ARG A 322 -24.16 152.75 -48.11
N ASP A 323 -23.26 151.81 -47.78
CA ASP A 323 -23.48 150.84 -46.71
C ASP A 323 -23.32 151.39 -45.27
N LEU A 324 -22.64 152.53 -45.08
CA LEU A 324 -22.47 153.14 -43.74
C LEU A 324 -23.78 153.61 -43.09
N GLU A 325 -24.80 153.98 -43.87
CA GLU A 325 -26.09 154.45 -43.33
C GLU A 325 -27.17 153.36 -43.26
N TYR A 326 -26.97 152.20 -43.91
CA TYR A 326 -27.95 151.10 -43.92
C TYR A 326 -27.80 150.13 -42.73
N ILE A 327 -26.57 149.91 -42.23
CA ILE A 327 -26.28 148.94 -41.16
C ILE A 327 -27.10 149.20 -39.88
N ARG A 328 -27.38 150.46 -39.56
CA ARG A 328 -28.14 150.88 -38.37
C ARG A 328 -29.59 150.38 -38.36
N GLN A 329 -30.19 150.08 -39.51
CA GLN A 329 -31.59 149.64 -39.63
C GLN A 329 -31.76 148.11 -39.75
N LYS A 330 -30.65 147.35 -39.83
CA LYS A 330 -30.67 145.89 -40.06
C LYS A 330 -30.79 145.06 -38.78
N MET A 331 -30.13 145.51 -37.71
CA MET A 331 -30.05 144.81 -36.41
C MET A 331 -31.41 144.52 -35.75
N GLU A 332 -32.43 145.33 -36.06
CA GLU A 332 -33.76 145.25 -35.44
C GLU A 332 -34.62 144.11 -36.03
N ARG A 333 -34.31 143.63 -37.25
CA ARG A 333 -35.06 142.55 -37.92
C ARG A 333 -34.48 141.15 -37.69
N GLU A 334 -33.22 141.04 -37.28
CA GLU A 334 -32.56 139.74 -37.06
C GLU A 334 -32.99 139.09 -35.73
N ALA A 335 -33.43 139.90 -34.74
CA ALA A 335 -33.94 139.42 -33.46
C ALA A 335 -35.26 138.63 -33.56
N GLU A 336 -36.12 138.97 -34.53
CA GLU A 336 -37.43 138.34 -34.71
C GLU A 336 -37.30 136.91 -35.27
N TYR A 337 -36.33 136.68 -36.17
CA TYR A 337 -36.12 135.39 -36.83
C TYR A 337 -35.56 134.30 -35.89
N GLU A 338 -34.80 134.68 -34.85
CA GLU A 338 -34.33 133.74 -33.83
C GLU A 338 -35.45 133.18 -32.95
N ALA A 339 -36.53 133.95 -32.75
CA ALA A 339 -37.66 133.53 -31.91
C ALA A 339 -38.47 132.40 -32.58
N GLU A 340 -38.68 132.46 -33.89
CA GLU A 340 -39.40 131.42 -34.64
C GLU A 340 -38.63 130.09 -34.67
N GLN A 341 -37.32 130.13 -34.88
CA GLN A 341 -36.45 128.94 -34.87
C GLN A 341 -36.52 128.16 -33.54
N ARG A 342 -36.78 128.84 -32.41
CA ARG A 342 -36.91 128.21 -31.08
C ARG A 342 -38.28 127.54 -30.86
N ARG A 343 -39.32 127.91 -31.62
CA ARG A 343 -40.62 127.20 -31.60
C ARG A 343 -40.57 125.91 -32.42
N ILE A 344 -40.01 125.99 -33.62
CA ILE A 344 -39.90 124.85 -34.56
C ILE A 344 -39.10 123.68 -33.96
N LYS A 345 -38.07 123.97 -33.14
CA LYS A 345 -37.28 122.93 -32.45
C LYS A 345 -38.09 122.19 -31.39
N LYS A 346 -38.89 122.89 -30.57
CA LYS A 346 -39.70 122.29 -29.50
C LYS A 346 -40.80 121.36 -30.04
N GLU A 347 -41.40 121.71 -31.17
CA GLU A 347 -42.42 120.87 -31.81
C GLU A 347 -41.81 119.56 -32.35
N LYS A 348 -40.63 119.62 -32.98
CA LYS A 348 -39.88 118.43 -33.43
C LYS A 348 -39.38 117.55 -32.28
N GLU A 349 -38.98 118.14 -31.16
CA GLU A 349 -38.57 117.40 -29.96
C GLU A 349 -39.73 116.61 -29.34
N LEU A 350 -40.94 117.18 -29.31
CA LEU A 350 -42.16 116.48 -28.84
C LEU A 350 -42.55 115.30 -29.74
N GLU A 351 -42.39 115.45 -31.06
CA GLU A 351 -42.65 114.36 -32.01
C GLU A 351 -41.62 113.22 -31.90
N ILE A 352 -40.33 113.56 -31.74
CA ILE A 352 -39.26 112.60 -31.45
C ILE A 352 -39.51 111.89 -30.11
N ALA A 353 -39.97 112.61 -29.07
CA ALA A 353 -40.32 112.01 -27.78
C ALA A 353 -41.50 111.03 -27.90
N ARG A 354 -42.53 111.37 -28.68
CA ARG A 354 -43.68 110.50 -28.96
C ARG A 354 -43.27 109.22 -29.70
N LEU A 355 -42.40 109.33 -30.70
CA LEU A 355 -41.87 108.18 -31.45
C LEU A 355 -40.97 107.30 -30.57
N ARG A 356 -40.14 107.88 -29.71
CA ARG A 356 -39.34 107.12 -28.72
C ARG A 356 -40.24 106.37 -27.74
N ALA A 357 -41.26 107.01 -27.19
CA ALA A 357 -42.21 106.35 -26.29
C ALA A 357 -43.00 105.19 -26.95
N GLN A 358 -43.27 105.27 -28.27
CA GLN A 358 -43.84 104.14 -29.03
C GLN A 358 -42.83 103.01 -29.24
N GLN A 359 -41.57 103.33 -29.54
CA GLN A 359 -40.50 102.32 -29.67
C GLN A 359 -40.15 101.66 -28.34
N GLU A 360 -40.22 102.39 -27.23
CA GLU A 360 -39.99 101.90 -25.86
C GLU A 360 -41.09 100.91 -25.47
N ARG A 361 -42.36 101.28 -25.59
CA ARG A 361 -43.49 100.34 -25.39
C ARG A 361 -43.42 99.09 -26.27
N ALA A 362 -42.94 99.21 -27.51
CA ALA A 362 -42.73 98.06 -28.39
C ALA A 362 -41.57 97.15 -27.94
N LYS A 363 -40.52 97.71 -27.31
CA LYS A 363 -39.45 96.94 -26.65
C LYS A 363 -39.94 96.29 -25.37
N ASP A 364 -40.71 97.01 -24.55
CA ASP A 364 -41.27 96.51 -23.30
C ASP A 364 -42.19 95.31 -23.57
N HIS A 365 -43.14 95.42 -24.51
CA HIS A 365 -43.98 94.30 -24.92
C HIS A 365 -43.21 93.12 -25.51
N LYS A 366 -42.05 93.36 -26.14
CA LYS A 366 -41.17 92.27 -26.60
C LYS A 366 -40.43 91.62 -25.42
N ALA A 367 -39.97 92.41 -24.46
CA ALA A 367 -39.35 91.92 -23.23
C ALA A 367 -40.34 91.09 -22.39
N GLU A 368 -41.60 91.52 -22.26
CA GLU A 368 -42.69 90.75 -21.63
C GLU A 368 -42.89 89.39 -22.33
N GLN A 369 -42.89 89.36 -23.66
CA GLN A 369 -43.02 88.11 -24.43
C GLN A 369 -41.80 87.19 -24.27
N ASP A 370 -40.60 87.75 -24.25
CA ASP A 370 -39.36 86.98 -24.07
C ASP A 370 -39.20 86.50 -22.61
N GLU A 371 -39.70 87.23 -21.61
CA GLU A 371 -39.81 86.77 -20.22
C GLU A 371 -40.82 85.62 -20.10
N LEU A 372 -42.00 85.73 -20.73
CA LEU A 372 -42.99 84.65 -20.77
C LEU A 372 -42.44 83.39 -21.48
N ARG A 373 -41.60 83.54 -22.51
CA ARG A 373 -40.88 82.43 -23.15
C ARG A 373 -39.84 81.84 -22.21
N ALA A 374 -39.06 82.66 -21.51
CA ALA A 374 -38.07 82.20 -20.53
C ALA A 374 -38.72 81.40 -19.39
N ARG A 375 -39.83 81.89 -18.82
CA ARG A 375 -40.62 81.17 -17.81
C ARG A 375 -41.16 79.83 -18.33
N ARG A 376 -41.72 79.79 -19.55
CA ARG A 376 -42.18 78.54 -20.18
C ARG A 376 -41.05 77.54 -20.43
N ASN A 377 -39.87 78.01 -20.84
CA ASN A 377 -38.70 77.17 -21.05
C ASN A 377 -38.15 76.63 -19.71
N GLN A 378 -38.10 77.47 -18.68
CA GLN A 378 -37.76 77.05 -17.31
C GLN A 378 -38.74 75.99 -16.83
N GLU A 379 -40.05 76.21 -16.93
CA GLU A 379 -41.07 75.21 -16.58
C GLU A 379 -40.94 73.90 -17.38
N ALA A 380 -40.56 73.95 -18.65
CA ALA A 380 -40.34 72.76 -19.48
C ALA A 380 -39.12 71.96 -18.98
N MET A 381 -37.98 72.62 -18.77
CA MET A 381 -36.78 72.00 -18.19
C MET A 381 -37.06 71.43 -16.80
N ASP A 382 -37.82 72.13 -15.96
CA ASP A 382 -38.29 71.69 -14.66
C ASP A 382 -39.18 70.43 -14.73
N ARG A 383 -40.02 70.32 -15.75
CA ARG A 383 -40.89 69.14 -15.97
C ARG A 383 -40.05 67.95 -16.46
N GLU A 384 -39.10 68.19 -17.35
CA GLU A 384 -38.17 67.17 -17.85
C GLU A 384 -37.23 66.68 -16.76
N TRP A 385 -36.69 67.58 -15.92
CA TRP A 385 -35.87 67.24 -14.76
C TRP A 385 -36.65 66.37 -13.75
N ARG A 386 -37.89 66.75 -13.39
CA ARG A 386 -38.76 65.93 -12.53
C ARG A 386 -39.15 64.59 -13.15
N ARG A 387 -39.16 64.45 -14.49
CA ARG A 387 -39.37 63.16 -15.16
C ARG A 387 -38.10 62.31 -15.09
N ALA A 388 -36.94 62.86 -15.43
CA ALA A 388 -35.66 62.19 -15.37
C ALA A 388 -35.31 61.72 -13.94
N GLU A 389 -35.59 62.53 -12.92
CA GLU A 389 -35.42 62.16 -11.52
C GLU A 389 -36.33 60.98 -11.13
N LYS A 390 -37.61 61.01 -11.53
CA LYS A 390 -38.55 59.89 -11.30
C LYS A 390 -38.12 58.62 -12.03
N GLU A 391 -37.68 58.71 -13.28
CA GLU A 391 -37.17 57.57 -14.04
C GLU A 391 -35.90 56.98 -13.41
N LEU A 392 -34.99 57.83 -12.94
CA LEU A 392 -33.79 57.39 -12.23
C LEU A 392 -34.14 56.72 -10.89
N ALA A 393 -35.11 57.25 -10.14
CA ALA A 393 -35.60 56.64 -8.91
C ALA A 393 -36.29 55.28 -9.18
N VAL A 394 -37.08 55.17 -10.25
CA VAL A 394 -37.69 53.90 -10.67
C VAL A 394 -36.63 52.87 -11.09
N LYS A 395 -35.62 53.26 -11.87
CA LYS A 395 -34.51 52.37 -12.26
C LYS A 395 -33.75 51.87 -11.03
N LYS A 396 -33.37 52.76 -10.11
CA LYS A 396 -32.74 52.39 -8.82
C LYS A 396 -33.62 51.44 -8.01
N ALA A 397 -34.93 51.70 -7.91
CA ALA A 397 -35.86 50.83 -7.20
C ALA A 397 -36.01 49.45 -7.87
N GLN A 398 -35.96 49.36 -9.20
CA GLN A 398 -35.94 48.11 -9.96
C GLN A 398 -34.64 47.33 -9.74
N GLU A 399 -33.49 47.99 -9.81
CA GLU A 399 -32.17 47.42 -9.52
C GLU A 399 -32.10 46.89 -8.08
N GLU A 400 -32.53 47.68 -7.10
CA GLU A 400 -32.64 47.24 -5.71
C GLU A 400 -33.60 46.05 -5.54
N ALA A 401 -34.75 46.05 -6.23
CA ALA A 401 -35.70 44.93 -6.18
C ALA A 401 -35.09 43.64 -6.76
N MET A 402 -34.37 43.73 -7.87
CA MET A 402 -33.63 42.61 -8.47
C MET A 402 -32.52 42.10 -7.54
N LEU A 403 -31.73 42.99 -6.95
CA LEU A 403 -30.68 42.62 -5.99
C LEU A 403 -31.27 41.95 -4.72
N ARG A 404 -32.38 42.48 -4.20
CA ARG A 404 -33.11 41.87 -3.07
C ARG A 404 -33.70 40.50 -3.43
N ALA A 405 -34.20 40.32 -4.65
CA ALA A 405 -34.70 39.03 -5.14
C ALA A 405 -33.56 38.00 -5.28
N ALA A 406 -32.46 38.37 -5.96
CA ALA A 406 -31.28 37.52 -6.11
C ALA A 406 -30.66 37.15 -4.75
N ARG A 407 -30.64 38.08 -3.78
CA ARG A 407 -30.17 37.79 -2.41
C ARG A 407 -31.10 36.83 -1.67
N ARG A 408 -32.42 36.94 -1.83
CA ARG A 408 -33.39 35.98 -1.26
C ARG A 408 -33.22 34.59 -1.88
N GLU A 409 -33.01 34.51 -3.19
CA GLU A 409 -32.73 33.25 -3.88
C GLU A 409 -31.41 32.63 -3.43
N GLN A 410 -30.34 33.43 -3.28
CA GLN A 410 -29.07 32.98 -2.71
C GLN A 410 -29.22 32.41 -1.29
N VAL A 411 -30.01 33.07 -0.44
CA VAL A 411 -30.32 32.59 0.92
C VAL A 411 -31.10 31.27 0.86
N ARG A 412 -32.16 31.19 0.06
CA ARG A 412 -32.96 29.97 -0.13
C ARG A 412 -32.11 28.80 -0.64
N ASN A 413 -31.22 29.03 -1.61
CA ASN A 413 -30.34 28.01 -2.15
C ASN A 413 -29.33 27.55 -1.09
N LYS A 414 -28.81 28.46 -0.27
CA LYS A 414 -27.96 28.11 0.88
C LYS A 414 -28.72 27.28 1.92
N GLU A 415 -29.95 27.64 2.26
CA GLU A 415 -30.83 26.87 3.17
C GLU A 415 -31.11 25.47 2.63
N GLN A 416 -31.35 25.32 1.31
CA GLN A 416 -31.53 24.03 0.66
C GLN A 416 -30.27 23.16 0.69
N CYS A 417 -29.09 23.74 0.44
CA CYS A 417 -27.82 23.03 0.60
C CYS A 417 -27.61 22.56 2.05
N LEU A 418 -27.74 23.46 3.03
CA LEU A 418 -27.61 23.12 4.46
C LEU A 418 -28.62 22.06 4.90
N SER A 419 -29.86 22.12 4.43
CA SER A 419 -30.87 21.09 4.72
C SER A 419 -30.54 19.75 4.07
N THR A 420 -29.87 19.75 2.91
CA THR A 420 -29.44 18.53 2.22
C THR A 420 -28.22 17.92 2.91
N GLU A 421 -27.27 18.75 3.34
CA GLU A 421 -26.08 18.37 4.11
C GLU A 421 -26.48 17.77 5.46
N ALA A 422 -27.31 18.47 6.26
CA ALA A 422 -27.85 17.93 7.51
C ALA A 422 -28.66 16.64 7.30
N GLY A 423 -29.32 16.47 6.15
CA GLY A 423 -29.98 15.22 5.76
C GLY A 423 -28.99 14.07 5.50
N ARG A 424 -27.85 14.35 4.87
CA ARG A 424 -26.76 13.37 4.64
C ARG A 424 -26.09 12.99 5.96
N GLU A 425 -25.74 13.97 6.79
CA GLU A 425 -25.14 13.75 8.11
C GLU A 425 -26.03 12.87 9.01
N ARG A 426 -27.34 13.14 9.05
CA ARG A 426 -28.30 12.27 9.76
C ARG A 426 -28.32 10.84 9.21
N ALA A 427 -28.34 10.69 7.89
CA ALA A 427 -28.34 9.37 7.26
C ALA A 427 -27.03 8.59 7.50
N GLU A 428 -25.88 9.28 7.59
CA GLU A 428 -24.60 8.69 7.96
C GLU A 428 -24.55 8.32 9.45
N PHE A 429 -25.01 9.20 10.32
CA PHE A 429 -25.15 8.93 11.76
C PHE A 429 -26.05 7.72 12.03
N ASP A 430 -27.19 7.61 11.34
CA ASP A 430 -28.09 6.45 11.43
C ASP A 430 -27.45 5.15 10.93
N ARG A 431 -26.59 5.20 9.89
CA ARG A 431 -25.80 4.05 9.43
C ARG A 431 -24.79 3.62 10.49
N VAL A 432 -24.04 4.56 11.05
CA VAL A 432 -23.06 4.30 12.12
C VAL A 432 -23.76 3.73 13.35
N LEU A 433 -24.90 4.29 13.77
CA LEU A 433 -25.69 3.76 14.88
C LEU A 433 -26.23 2.35 14.62
N LYS A 434 -26.62 2.01 13.39
CA LYS A 434 -27.02 0.64 13.02
C LYS A 434 -25.84 -0.32 13.15
N VAL A 435 -24.68 0.01 12.57
CA VAL A 435 -23.46 -0.80 12.67
C VAL A 435 -23.02 -0.97 14.13
N GLN A 436 -23.08 0.07 14.95
CA GLN A 436 -22.80 -0.02 16.39
C GLN A 436 -23.79 -0.92 17.13
N LYS A 437 -25.10 -0.80 16.86
CA LYS A 437 -26.13 -1.68 17.46
C LYS A 437 -25.92 -3.14 17.04
N GLU A 438 -25.58 -3.40 15.79
CA GLU A 438 -25.25 -4.74 15.29
C GLU A 438 -23.97 -5.31 15.92
N ALA A 439 -22.93 -4.48 16.11
CA ALA A 439 -21.70 -4.87 16.79
C ALA A 439 -21.98 -5.23 18.26
N MET A 440 -22.69 -4.37 18.99
CA MET A 440 -23.12 -4.63 20.37
C MET A 440 -24.00 -5.88 20.49
N ALA A 441 -24.86 -6.17 19.50
CA ALA A 441 -25.66 -7.38 19.47
C ALA A 441 -24.80 -8.64 19.25
N LYS A 442 -23.86 -8.59 18.30
CA LYS A 442 -22.90 -9.69 18.04
C LYS A 442 -21.99 -9.94 19.24
N GLU A 443 -21.55 -8.90 19.93
CA GLU A 443 -20.73 -9.03 21.14
C GLU A 443 -21.53 -9.69 22.28
N LYS A 444 -22.76 -9.25 22.53
CA LYS A 444 -23.66 -9.90 23.50
C LYS A 444 -23.90 -11.37 23.16
N GLU A 445 -24.17 -11.69 21.90
CA GLU A 445 -24.35 -13.08 21.45
C GLU A 445 -23.08 -13.91 21.67
N GLN A 446 -21.89 -13.35 21.44
CA GLN A 446 -20.62 -14.02 21.74
C GLN A 446 -20.42 -14.23 23.24
N GLN A 447 -20.73 -13.23 24.08
CA GLN A 447 -20.68 -13.35 25.55
C GLN A 447 -21.65 -14.41 26.06
N GLU A 448 -22.89 -14.44 25.55
CA GLU A 448 -23.88 -15.48 25.87
C GLU A 448 -23.41 -16.88 25.48
N ARG A 449 -22.87 -17.05 24.26
CA ARG A 449 -22.26 -18.31 23.80
C ARG A 449 -21.08 -18.74 24.68
N GLN A 450 -20.23 -17.80 25.11
CA GLN A 450 -19.14 -18.08 26.05
C GLN A 450 -19.66 -18.50 27.43
N HIS A 451 -20.66 -17.80 27.97
CA HIS A 451 -21.32 -18.17 29.23
C HIS A 451 -22.00 -19.54 29.15
N GLU A 452 -22.67 -19.87 28.04
CA GLU A 452 -23.23 -21.20 27.82
C GLU A 452 -22.15 -22.27 27.77
N ASN A 453 -21.07 -22.05 27.01
CA ASN A 453 -19.95 -23.00 26.93
C ASN A 453 -19.28 -23.20 28.30
N ALA A 454 -19.10 -22.14 29.09
CA ALA A 454 -18.62 -22.22 30.46
C ALA A 454 -19.58 -23.00 31.37
N ARG A 455 -20.91 -22.80 31.24
CA ARG A 455 -21.93 -23.58 31.97
C ARG A 455 -21.91 -25.06 31.59
N ARG A 456 -21.81 -25.38 30.30
CA ARG A 456 -21.70 -26.76 29.77
C ARG A 456 -20.41 -27.43 30.27
N HIS A 457 -19.28 -26.72 30.22
CA HIS A 457 -17.99 -27.22 30.73
C HIS A 457 -18.03 -27.47 32.25
N ALA A 458 -18.56 -26.52 33.03
CA ALA A 458 -18.73 -26.68 34.47
C ALA A 458 -19.70 -27.82 34.82
N HIS A 459 -20.72 -28.08 34.00
CA HIS A 459 -21.60 -29.25 34.15
C HIS A 459 -20.86 -30.56 33.87
N ALA A 460 -20.08 -30.63 32.78
CA ALA A 460 -19.26 -31.79 32.46
C ALA A 460 -18.22 -32.09 33.55
N ILE A 461 -17.58 -31.08 34.15
CA ILE A 461 -16.68 -31.27 35.30
C ILE A 461 -17.44 -31.85 36.50
N ARG A 462 -18.64 -31.33 36.82
CA ARG A 462 -19.46 -31.89 37.92
C ARG A 462 -19.84 -33.35 37.67
N GLN A 463 -20.20 -33.71 36.43
CA GLN A 463 -20.46 -35.11 36.06
C GLN A 463 -19.21 -35.98 36.20
N GLN A 464 -18.06 -35.54 35.70
CA GLN A 464 -16.78 -36.26 35.86
C GLN A 464 -16.39 -36.44 37.34
N MET A 465 -16.64 -35.44 38.19
CA MET A 465 -16.45 -35.57 39.65
C MET A 465 -17.38 -36.63 40.23
N GLN A 466 -18.68 -36.57 39.91
CA GLN A 466 -19.67 -37.54 40.38
C GLN A 466 -19.34 -38.97 39.92
N GLU A 467 -18.93 -39.17 38.67
CA GLU A 467 -18.48 -40.47 38.13
C GLU A 467 -17.23 -40.97 38.86
N ARG A 468 -16.25 -40.09 39.13
CA ARG A 468 -15.04 -40.44 39.90
C ARG A 468 -15.36 -40.78 41.34
N GLU A 469 -16.28 -40.06 41.99
CA GLU A 469 -16.76 -40.35 43.35
C GLU A 469 -17.50 -41.68 43.42
N LEU A 470 -18.39 -41.96 42.46
CA LEU A 470 -19.09 -43.24 42.34
C LEU A 470 -18.10 -44.39 42.07
N SER A 471 -17.12 -44.20 41.17
CA SER A 471 -16.05 -45.18 40.91
C SER A 471 -15.19 -45.43 42.14
N ALA A 472 -14.82 -44.39 42.89
CA ALA A 472 -14.08 -44.50 44.14
C ALA A 472 -14.91 -45.18 45.23
N ALA A 473 -16.21 -44.90 45.33
CA ALA A 473 -17.12 -45.58 46.25
C ALA A 473 -17.31 -47.06 45.89
N ALA A 474 -17.41 -47.40 44.60
CA ALA A 474 -17.44 -48.78 44.13
C ALA A 474 -16.14 -49.52 44.45
N LYS A 475 -14.97 -48.93 44.17
CA LYS A 475 -13.66 -49.49 44.53
C LYS A 475 -13.52 -49.71 46.04
N ARG A 476 -13.99 -48.77 46.88
CA ARG A 476 -14.06 -48.96 48.34
C ARG A 476 -14.96 -50.13 48.72
N ARG A 477 -16.16 -50.25 48.12
CA ARG A 477 -17.08 -51.38 48.36
C ARG A 477 -16.46 -52.73 47.97
N GLU A 478 -15.79 -52.83 46.83
CA GLU A 478 -15.09 -54.06 46.44
C GLU A 478 -13.92 -54.38 47.39
N PHE A 479 -13.13 -53.38 47.81
CA PHE A 479 -12.08 -53.58 48.81
C PHE A 479 -12.63 -54.08 50.16
N PHE A 480 -13.77 -53.56 50.63
CA PHE A 480 -14.44 -54.07 51.83
C PHE A 480 -14.95 -55.50 51.63
N LYS A 481 -15.57 -55.83 50.49
CA LYS A 481 -15.98 -57.22 50.17
C LYS A 481 -14.78 -58.19 50.14
N GLU A 482 -13.63 -57.75 49.62
CA GLU A 482 -12.39 -58.54 49.65
C GLU A 482 -11.87 -58.73 51.08
N ALA A 483 -11.94 -57.69 51.92
CA ALA A 483 -11.59 -57.78 53.33
C ALA A 483 -12.53 -58.73 54.10
N ASP A 484 -13.84 -58.67 53.84
CA ASP A 484 -14.84 -59.57 54.44
C ASP A 484 -14.61 -61.02 53.99
N ARG A 485 -14.34 -61.27 52.70
CA ARG A 485 -13.96 -62.60 52.18
C ARG A 485 -12.72 -63.14 52.88
N ARG A 486 -11.66 -62.34 53.03
CA ARG A 486 -10.45 -62.73 53.78
C ARG A 486 -10.75 -62.97 55.27
N GLY A 487 -11.69 -62.23 55.85
CA GLY A 487 -12.21 -62.43 57.21
C GLY A 487 -12.92 -63.77 57.37
N GLU A 488 -13.80 -64.13 56.45
CA GLU A 488 -14.49 -65.43 56.44
C GLU A 488 -13.53 -66.59 56.15
N GLU A 489 -12.59 -66.45 55.21
CA GLU A 489 -11.53 -67.43 54.99
C GLU A 489 -10.68 -67.66 56.24
N ALA A 490 -10.37 -66.58 56.98
CA ALA A 490 -9.66 -66.65 58.25
C ALA A 490 -10.50 -67.31 59.36
N ARG A 491 -11.81 -67.03 59.44
CA ARG A 491 -12.76 -67.70 60.35
C ARG A 491 -12.86 -69.20 60.05
N LEU A 492 -13.06 -69.58 58.79
CA LEU A 492 -13.06 -70.98 58.32
C LEU A 492 -11.71 -71.67 58.55
N ARG A 493 -10.59 -70.95 58.46
CA ARG A 493 -9.27 -71.47 58.85
C ARG A 493 -9.17 -71.68 60.36
N GLN A 494 -9.65 -70.76 61.18
CA GLN A 494 -9.67 -70.90 62.64
C GLN A 494 -10.58 -72.04 63.09
N GLN A 495 -11.77 -72.22 62.50
CA GLN A 495 -12.66 -73.36 62.75
C GLN A 495 -11.99 -74.68 62.39
N ARG A 496 -11.42 -74.82 61.18
CA ARG A 496 -10.65 -76.01 60.79
C ARG A 496 -9.49 -76.30 61.75
N LEU A 497 -8.74 -75.27 62.18
CA LEU A 497 -7.68 -75.43 63.18
C LEU A 497 -8.25 -75.83 64.55
N HIS A 498 -9.41 -75.32 64.96
CA HIS A 498 -10.10 -75.70 66.19
C HIS A 498 -10.58 -77.15 66.16
N GLU A 499 -11.18 -77.60 65.05
CA GLU A 499 -11.57 -79.00 64.83
C GLU A 499 -10.36 -79.95 64.85
N ILE A 500 -9.24 -79.56 64.23
CA ILE A 500 -7.99 -80.33 64.28
C ILE A 500 -7.43 -80.37 65.70
N LYS A 501 -7.46 -79.26 66.45
CA LYS A 501 -7.09 -79.22 67.87
C LYS A 501 -8.00 -80.13 68.70
N GLU A 502 -9.32 -80.09 68.49
CA GLU A 502 -10.31 -80.93 69.19
C GLU A 502 -10.22 -82.42 68.83
N LYS A 503 -9.85 -82.77 67.58
CA LYS A 503 -9.51 -84.14 67.19
C LYS A 503 -8.24 -84.59 67.94
N LYS A 504 -7.15 -83.82 67.86
CA LYS A 504 -5.91 -84.12 68.60
C LYS A 504 -6.10 -84.17 70.12
N LEU A 505 -6.98 -83.35 70.70
CA LEU A 505 -7.32 -83.39 72.12
C LEU A 505 -8.22 -84.58 72.50
N ARG A 506 -8.93 -85.19 71.55
CA ARG A 506 -9.62 -86.48 71.74
C ARG A 506 -8.65 -87.65 71.60
N ASP A 507 -7.77 -87.62 70.62
CA ASP A 507 -6.71 -88.61 70.43
C ASP A 507 -5.77 -88.65 71.66
N LEU A 508 -5.41 -87.49 72.21
CA LEU A 508 -4.64 -87.36 73.46
C LEU A 508 -5.44 -87.67 74.74
N ARG A 509 -6.74 -87.94 74.66
CA ARG A 509 -7.54 -88.51 75.77
C ARG A 509 -7.69 -90.03 75.65
N SER A 510 -7.71 -90.58 74.43
CA SER A 510 -7.72 -92.03 74.23
C SER A 510 -6.37 -92.67 74.58
N VAL A 511 -5.26 -91.95 74.36
CA VAL A 511 -3.97 -92.25 74.97
C VAL A 511 -3.97 -91.81 76.44
N ARG A 512 -3.78 -92.76 77.36
CA ARG A 512 -3.92 -92.56 78.82
C ARG A 512 -2.72 -91.83 79.44
N ALA A 513 -2.48 -90.57 79.04
CA ALA A 513 -1.40 -89.73 79.53
C ALA A 513 -1.71 -89.09 80.91
N ALA A 514 -0.69 -88.96 81.76
CA ALA A 514 -0.83 -88.47 83.13
C ALA A 514 -1.32 -87.00 83.21
N SER A 515 -2.17 -86.73 84.21
CA SER A 515 -2.91 -85.46 84.37
C SER A 515 -2.04 -84.20 84.49
N CYS A 516 -0.77 -84.34 84.89
CA CYS A 516 0.15 -83.21 85.07
C CYS A 516 0.57 -82.55 83.75
N VAL A 517 0.77 -83.34 82.68
CA VAL A 517 1.09 -82.82 81.33
C VAL A 517 -0.11 -82.07 80.73
N TRP A 518 -1.31 -82.53 81.08
CA TRP A 518 -2.60 -82.02 80.60
C TRP A 518 -2.83 -80.54 80.94
N ARG A 519 -2.39 -80.08 82.12
CA ARG A 519 -2.53 -78.67 82.54
C ARG A 519 -1.63 -77.73 81.76
N CYS A 520 -0.40 -78.16 81.45
CA CYS A 520 0.58 -77.34 80.74
C CYS A 520 0.20 -77.17 79.25
N PHE A 521 -0.23 -78.25 78.59
CA PHE A 521 -0.61 -78.23 77.18
C PHE A 521 -1.89 -77.40 76.93
N ARG A 522 -2.85 -77.43 77.86
CA ARG A 522 -4.12 -76.70 77.76
C ARG A 522 -3.93 -75.17 77.85
N SER A 523 -3.02 -74.68 78.70
CA SER A 523 -2.72 -73.25 78.80
C SER A 523 -2.06 -72.67 77.54
N HIS A 524 -1.25 -73.45 76.82
CA HIS A 524 -0.58 -72.97 75.60
C HIS A 524 -1.49 -72.91 74.36
N LEU A 525 -2.66 -73.54 74.38
CA LEU A 525 -3.53 -73.71 73.20
C LEU A 525 -4.82 -72.87 73.20
N LEU A 526 -5.21 -72.33 74.37
CA LEU A 526 -6.45 -71.57 74.59
C LEU A 526 -6.27 -70.06 74.79
N LEU A 527 -5.03 -69.55 74.91
CA LEU A 527 -4.78 -68.10 74.92
C LEU A 527 -4.59 -67.57 73.48
N PRO A 528 -5.33 -66.52 73.06
CA PRO A 528 -5.14 -65.92 71.75
C PRO A 528 -3.76 -65.24 71.68
N PHE A 529 -3.04 -65.49 70.58
CA PHE A 529 -1.64 -65.06 70.39
C PHE A 529 -1.47 -63.53 70.36
N THR A 530 -2.55 -62.77 70.17
CA THR A 530 -2.58 -61.31 70.12
C THR A 530 -2.13 -60.65 71.44
N ALA A 531 -2.46 -61.24 72.60
CA ALA A 531 -2.09 -60.70 73.90
C ALA A 531 -0.57 -60.69 74.18
N ARG A 532 0.26 -61.30 73.31
CA ARG A 532 1.72 -61.38 73.47
C ARG A 532 2.50 -60.30 72.72
N GLN A 533 1.84 -59.46 71.90
CA GLN A 533 2.48 -58.35 71.19
C GLN A 533 2.22 -56.96 71.81
N ASP A 534 1.12 -56.77 72.54
CA ASP A 534 0.80 -55.46 73.17
C ASP A 534 1.71 -55.12 74.37
N SER A 535 2.25 -56.14 75.05
CA SER A 535 3.25 -55.95 76.12
C SER A 535 4.62 -55.49 75.60
N LEU A 536 4.96 -55.83 74.36
CA LEU A 536 6.22 -55.45 73.70
C LEU A 536 6.12 -54.10 72.96
N THR A 537 4.92 -53.66 72.58
CA THR A 537 4.73 -52.35 71.93
C THR A 537 4.47 -51.21 72.91
N SER A 538 3.89 -51.48 74.09
CA SER A 538 3.75 -50.45 75.15
C SER A 538 5.10 -50.03 75.76
N THR A 539 6.03 -50.97 75.94
CA THR A 539 7.41 -50.70 76.38
C THR A 539 8.20 -49.88 75.36
N ALA A 540 8.03 -50.14 74.05
CA ALA A 540 8.65 -49.37 72.98
C ALA A 540 8.17 -47.91 72.88
N ARG A 541 6.90 -47.61 73.23
CA ARG A 541 6.39 -46.22 73.26
C ARG A 541 6.91 -45.43 74.46
N ARG A 542 7.24 -46.07 75.59
CA ARG A 542 7.70 -45.39 76.81
C ARG A 542 9.12 -44.79 76.69
N TRP A 543 9.94 -45.28 75.75
CA TRP A 543 11.32 -44.82 75.54
C TRP A 543 11.49 -43.75 74.45
N LYS A 544 10.47 -43.47 73.62
CA LYS A 544 10.54 -42.44 72.56
C LYS A 544 10.01 -41.06 72.95
N GLY A 545 9.61 -40.86 74.21
CA GLY A 545 9.04 -39.60 74.72
C GLY A 545 10.03 -38.71 75.51
N ARG A 546 11.35 -38.91 75.38
CA ARG A 546 12.37 -38.18 76.19
C ARG A 546 13.51 -37.59 75.35
N LEU A 547 13.19 -37.09 74.16
CA LEU A 547 14.01 -36.12 73.42
C LEU A 547 13.07 -35.00 72.98
N GLY A 548 13.27 -33.80 73.52
CA GLY A 548 12.52 -32.60 73.14
C GLY A 548 13.03 -32.00 71.83
N PRO A 549 12.25 -31.11 71.19
CA PRO A 549 12.66 -30.45 69.97
C PRO A 549 13.75 -29.40 70.22
N ALA A 550 14.68 -29.32 69.28
CA ALA A 550 15.52 -28.16 68.98
C ALA A 550 15.23 -27.73 67.54
#